data_AF-A0A920Q6R0-F1
#
_entry.id   AF-A0A920Q6R0-F1
#
_cell.length_a   1.000
_cell.length_b   1.000
_cell.length_c   1.000
_cell.angle_alpha   90.00
_cell.angle_beta   90.00
_cell.angle_gamma   90.00
#
_symmetry.space_group_name_H-M   'P 1'
#
loop_
_entity.id
_entity.type
_entity.pdbx_description
1 polymer ?
#
loop_
_entity_poly.entity_id
_entity_poly.type
_entity_poly.pdbx_seq_one_letter_code
_entity_poly.pdbx_strand_id
1 'polypeptide(L)'
;MEYRRFADLRELPAETLVSTLGRSAGNQLWRLARGIDDRRVEPDRATKPIGHEETFARDLAGMDEVHRHLVRMVDAVTRRVRGPRRGRENGVGKAPVSRLHHWGTEPDVG
;
A
#
# COMPACT_ATOMS: atom_id res chain seq x y z
N MET A 1 -13.69 -9.56 28.50
CA MET A 1 -14.91 -8.88 28.04
C MET A 1 -14.78 -8.75 26.53
N GLU A 2 -15.71 -9.33 25.76
CA GLU A 2 -15.65 -9.36 24.30
C GLU A 2 -16.68 -8.36 23.74
N TYR A 3 -16.24 -7.32 23.03
CA TYR A 3 -17.11 -6.36 22.36
C TYR A 3 -17.34 -6.84 20.92
N ARG A 4 -18.60 -7.06 20.52
CA ARG A 4 -18.92 -7.57 19.17
C ARG A 4 -19.70 -6.57 18.32
N ARG A 5 -20.36 -5.60 18.93
CA ARG A 5 -21.25 -4.64 18.25
C ARG A 5 -20.86 -3.21 18.58
N PHE A 6 -21.23 -2.28 17.69
CA PHE A 6 -21.07 -0.85 17.95
C PHE A 6 -21.83 -0.37 19.21
N ALA A 7 -22.95 -1.02 19.56
CA ALA A 7 -23.68 -0.74 20.79
C ALA A 7 -22.79 -0.94 22.03
N ASP A 8 -22.05 -2.05 22.08
CA ASP A 8 -21.14 -2.37 23.18
C ASP A 8 -20.05 -1.29 23.34
N LEU A 9 -19.59 -0.71 22.22
CA LEU A 9 -18.57 0.36 22.22
C LEU A 9 -19.13 1.73 22.65
N ARG A 10 -20.44 1.95 22.55
CA ARG A 10 -21.09 3.22 22.97
C ARG A 10 -21.16 3.35 24.48
N GLU A 11 -21.11 2.25 25.21
CA GLU A 11 -21.11 2.23 26.68
C GLU A 11 -19.73 2.48 27.27
N LEU A 12 -18.67 2.36 26.45
CA LEU A 12 -17.30 2.54 26.90
C LEU A 12 -16.88 4.02 26.99
N PRO A 13 -16.17 4.41 28.07
CA PRO A 13 -15.38 5.63 28.12
C PRO A 13 -14.31 5.66 27.03
N ALA A 14 -13.92 6.85 26.58
CA ALA A 14 -12.88 7.00 25.56
C ALA A 14 -11.53 6.47 26.05
N GLU A 15 -11.26 6.64 27.34
CA GLU A 15 -10.05 6.23 28.04
C GLU A 15 -9.81 4.73 27.92
N THR A 16 -10.87 3.92 27.98
CA THR A 16 -10.81 2.45 27.84
C THR A 16 -10.36 2.04 26.44
N LEU A 17 -10.87 2.72 25.41
CA LEU A 17 -10.49 2.45 24.02
C LEU A 17 -9.08 2.97 23.72
N VAL A 18 -8.72 4.12 24.28
CA VAL A 18 -7.38 4.72 24.13
C VAL A 18 -6.30 3.87 24.81
N SER A 19 -6.56 3.32 26.00
CA SER A 19 -5.60 2.46 26.69
C SER A 19 -5.36 1.14 25.95
N THR A 20 -6.38 0.63 25.26
CA THR A 20 -6.30 -0.67 24.56
C THR A 20 -5.77 -0.55 23.13
N LEU A 21 -6.16 0.50 22.40
CA LEU A 21 -5.89 0.66 20.95
C LEU A 21 -4.88 1.77 20.65
N GLY A 22 -4.44 2.50 21.66
CA GLY A 22 -3.66 3.71 21.52
C GLY A 22 -4.51 4.95 21.20
N ARG A 23 -3.89 6.13 21.38
CA ARG A 23 -4.58 7.43 21.32
C ARG A 23 -5.30 7.70 20.01
N SER A 24 -4.69 7.37 18.86
CA SER A 24 -5.30 7.66 17.55
C SER A 24 -6.51 6.76 17.28
N ALA A 25 -6.30 5.44 17.27
CA ALA A 25 -7.34 4.47 16.96
C ALA A 25 -8.45 4.46 18.01
N GLY A 26 -8.11 4.58 19.30
CA GLY A 26 -9.09 4.61 20.39
C GLY A 26 -10.05 5.81 20.31
N ASN A 27 -9.52 7.02 20.10
CA ASN A 27 -10.34 8.21 19.92
C ASN A 27 -11.19 8.13 18.65
N GLN A 28 -10.63 7.62 17.55
CA GLN A 28 -11.37 7.46 16.31
C GLN A 28 -12.54 6.48 16.48
N LEU A 29 -12.30 5.31 17.08
CA LEU A 29 -13.33 4.30 17.28
C LEU A 29 -14.43 4.80 18.22
N TRP A 30 -14.07 5.52 19.29
CA TRP A 30 -15.02 6.12 20.22
C TRP A 30 -16.00 7.10 19.53
N ARG A 31 -15.48 7.94 18.61
CA ARG A 31 -16.27 8.89 17.80
C ARG A 31 -17.17 8.16 16.81
N LEU A 32 -16.60 7.20 16.05
CA LEU A 32 -17.35 6.44 15.04
C LEU A 32 -18.48 5.61 15.64
N ALA A 33 -18.28 4.99 16.82
CA ALA A 33 -19.34 4.25 17.51
C ALA A 33 -20.54 5.13 17.90
N ARG A 34 -20.35 6.46 18.00
CA ARG A 34 -21.36 7.47 18.30
C ARG A 34 -21.86 8.21 17.06
N GLY A 35 -21.46 7.77 15.85
CA GLY A 35 -21.84 8.42 14.60
C GLY A 35 -21.18 9.77 14.35
N ILE A 36 -20.11 10.09 15.09
CA ILE A 36 -19.36 11.34 14.93
C ILE A 36 -18.25 11.09 13.91
N ASP A 37 -18.43 11.60 12.69
CA ASP A 37 -17.43 11.57 11.62
C ASP A 37 -17.38 12.90 10.87
N ASP A 38 -16.47 13.79 11.31
CA ASP A 38 -16.31 15.13 10.74
C ASP A 38 -15.34 15.16 9.56
N ARG A 39 -14.94 14.00 9.02
CA ARG A 39 -14.00 13.93 7.89
C ARG A 39 -14.66 14.51 6.64
N ARG A 40 -14.00 15.49 6.02
CA ARG A 40 -14.44 16.05 4.75
C ARG A 40 -14.38 14.99 3.66
N VAL A 41 -15.37 15.05 2.76
CA VAL A 41 -15.31 14.31 1.51
C VAL A 41 -14.26 14.98 0.64
N GLU A 42 -13.21 14.24 0.30
CA GLU A 42 -12.14 14.67 -0.61
C GLU A 42 -12.40 14.04 -1.99
N PRO A 43 -12.99 14.78 -2.95
CA PRO A 43 -13.31 14.25 -4.28
C PRO A 43 -12.03 13.95 -5.09
N ASP A 44 -11.01 14.80 -4.96
CA ASP A 44 -9.73 14.68 -5.64
C ASP A 44 -8.67 14.12 -4.70
N ARG A 45 -8.68 12.81 -4.52
CA ARG A 45 -7.61 12.11 -3.80
C ARG A 45 -6.44 11.83 -4.73
N ALA A 46 -5.22 12.13 -4.26
CA ALA A 46 -4.01 11.67 -4.94
C ALA A 46 -4.09 10.14 -5.17
N THR A 47 -3.64 9.70 -6.34
CA THR A 47 -3.69 8.27 -6.69
C THR A 47 -2.84 7.50 -5.70
N LYS A 48 -3.42 6.51 -5.03
CA LYS A 48 -2.68 5.61 -4.15
C LYS A 48 -1.58 4.89 -4.96
N PRO A 49 -0.39 4.65 -4.37
CA PRO A 49 0.65 3.87 -5.05
C PRO A 49 0.11 2.53 -5.56
N ILE A 50 0.52 2.15 -6.76
CA ILE A 50 0.20 0.86 -7.36
C ILE A 50 1.40 -0.06 -7.18
N GLY A 51 1.21 -1.18 -6.47
CA GLY A 51 2.21 -2.23 -6.29
C GLY A 51 1.77 -3.57 -6.86
N HIS A 52 2.71 -4.52 -6.95
CA HIS A 52 2.47 -5.93 -7.22
C HIS A 52 3.28 -6.74 -6.21
N GLU A 53 2.61 -7.57 -5.43
CA GLU A 53 3.21 -8.43 -4.42
C GLU A 53 2.83 -9.87 -4.70
N GLU A 54 3.72 -10.80 -4.39
CA GLU A 54 3.50 -12.24 -4.59
C GLU A 54 4.17 -13.02 -3.47
N THR A 55 3.43 -13.94 -2.87
CA THR A 55 3.99 -14.93 -1.93
C THR A 55 4.43 -16.15 -2.74
N PHE A 56 5.73 -16.46 -2.69
CA PHE A 56 6.29 -17.61 -3.39
C PHE A 56 6.07 -18.92 -2.62
N ALA A 57 5.92 -20.03 -3.34
CA ALA A 57 5.71 -21.35 -2.73
C ALA A 57 6.94 -21.87 -1.96
N ARG A 58 8.12 -21.31 -2.24
CA ARG A 58 9.39 -21.60 -1.58
C ARG A 58 10.24 -20.35 -1.53
N ASP A 59 11.22 -20.37 -0.64
CA ASP A 59 12.22 -19.32 -0.57
C ASP A 59 13.02 -19.25 -1.87
N LEU A 60 13.35 -18.02 -2.27
CA LEU A 60 14.17 -17.70 -3.42
C LEU A 60 15.56 -17.31 -2.92
N ALA A 61 16.59 -18.08 -3.27
CA ALA A 61 17.98 -17.81 -2.85
C ALA A 61 18.90 -17.48 -4.04
N GLY A 62 18.51 -17.84 -5.26
CA GLY A 62 19.30 -17.56 -6.46
C GLY A 62 19.04 -16.16 -7.01
N MET A 63 20.10 -15.38 -7.22
CA MET A 63 19.98 -14.02 -7.78
C MET A 63 19.27 -13.99 -9.14
N ASP A 64 19.53 -14.97 -10.01
CA ASP A 64 18.87 -15.07 -11.33
C ASP A 64 17.36 -15.33 -11.22
N GLU A 65 16.96 -16.14 -10.23
CA GLU A 65 15.56 -16.43 -9.95
C GLU A 65 14.85 -15.18 -9.42
N VAL A 66 15.44 -14.51 -8.44
CA VAL A 66 14.94 -13.24 -7.90
C VAL A 66 14.83 -12.18 -9.00
N HIS A 67 15.85 -12.04 -9.85
CA HIS A 67 15.85 -11.07 -10.95
C HIS A 67 14.69 -11.34 -11.93
N ARG A 68 14.45 -12.61 -12.29
CA ARG A 68 13.35 -13.00 -13.17
C ARG A 68 11.99 -12.62 -12.58
N HIS A 69 11.78 -12.88 -11.29
CA HIS A 69 10.56 -12.49 -10.59
C HIS A 69 10.40 -10.97 -10.52
N LEU A 70 11.47 -10.25 -10.23
CA LEU A 70 11.47 -8.80 -10.18
C LEU A 70 11.06 -8.19 -11.52
N VAL A 71 11.65 -8.62 -12.64
CA VAL A 71 11.30 -8.15 -13.98
C VAL A 71 9.80 -8.37 -14.26
N ARG A 72 9.29 -9.57 -13.96
CA ARG A 72 7.87 -9.88 -14.15
C ARG A 72 6.95 -8.99 -13.29
N MET A 73 7.30 -8.75 -12.03
CA MET A 73 6.50 -7.89 -11.13
C MET A 73 6.52 -6.43 -11.59
N VAL A 74 7.67 -5.93 -12.04
CA VAL A 74 7.79 -4.57 -12.61
C VAL A 74 6.95 -4.43 -13.88
N ASP A 75 6.95 -5.44 -14.76
CA ASP A 75 6.10 -5.45 -15.95
C ASP A 75 4.60 -5.44 -15.59
N ALA A 76 4.20 -6.16 -14.54
CA ALA A 76 2.83 -6.15 -14.05
C ALA A 76 2.41 -4.76 -13.52
N VAL A 77 3.27 -4.10 -12.73
CA VAL A 77 3.03 -2.73 -12.23
C VAL A 77 2.95 -1.75 -13.40
N THR A 78 3.90 -1.77 -14.33
CA THR A 78 3.92 -0.84 -15.47
C THR A 78 2.71 -1.02 -16.38
N ARG A 79 2.25 -2.26 -16.61
CA ARG A 79 0.99 -2.51 -17.35
C ARG A 79 -0.21 -1.88 -16.65
N ARG A 80 -0.26 -1.95 -15.32
CA ARG A 80 -1.36 -1.39 -14.52
C ARG A 80 -1.33 0.14 -14.49
N VAL A 81 -0.14 0.73 -14.42
CA VAL A 81 0.05 2.19 -14.55
C VAL A 81 -0.39 2.69 -15.93
N ARG A 82 -0.13 1.92 -17.00
CA ARG A 82 -0.48 2.33 -18.37
C ARG A 82 -1.97 2.35 -18.65
N GLY A 83 -2.76 1.50 -17.98
CA GLY A 83 -4.22 1.43 -18.10
C GLY A 83 -4.74 1.30 -19.55
N PRO A 84 -6.05 1.20 -19.77
CA PRO A 84 -6.63 1.60 -21.04
C PRO A 84 -6.43 3.11 -21.19
N ARG A 85 -5.89 3.57 -22.33
CA ARG A 85 -5.70 4.99 -22.63
C ARG A 85 -7.06 5.72 -22.57
N ARG A 86 -7.43 6.27 -21.41
CA ARG A 86 -8.38 7.38 -21.31
C ARG A 86 -7.54 8.62 -21.08
N GLY A 87 -7.65 9.53 -22.05
CA GLY A 87 -6.66 10.56 -22.33
C GLY A 87 -6.20 11.35 -21.12
N ARG A 88 -4.88 11.43 -20.96
CA ARG A 88 -4.18 12.62 -20.48
C ARG A 88 -2.85 12.69 -21.21
N GLU A 89 -2.68 13.77 -21.95
CA GLU A 89 -1.43 14.29 -22.45
C GLU A 89 -0.48 14.54 -21.26
N ASN A 90 0.70 13.91 -21.31
CA ASN A 90 2.00 14.42 -20.91
C ASN A 90 2.98 13.24 -20.90
N GLY A 91 3.88 13.28 -21.88
CA GLY A 91 4.79 12.20 -22.20
C GLY A 91 5.76 11.88 -21.07
N VAL A 92 5.73 10.63 -20.62
CA VAL A 92 6.94 9.94 -20.19
C VAL A 92 6.96 8.62 -20.94
N GLY A 93 7.64 8.60 -22.08
CA GLY A 93 8.00 7.36 -22.75
C GLY A 93 8.94 6.58 -21.83
N LYS A 94 8.51 5.42 -21.33
CA LYS A 94 9.40 4.47 -20.63
C LYS A 94 9.39 3.15 -21.38
N ALA A 95 10.57 2.76 -21.86
CA ALA A 95 10.85 1.47 -22.49
C ALA A 95 10.55 0.30 -21.53
N PRO A 96 10.31 -0.93 -22.03
CA PRO A 96 10.22 -2.12 -21.18
C PRO A 96 11.50 -2.30 -20.35
N VAL A 97 11.34 -2.72 -19.10
CA VAL A 97 12.44 -2.85 -18.13
C VAL A 97 13.39 -4.00 -18.49
N SER A 98 12.97 -4.90 -19.38
CA SER A 98 13.81 -5.92 -20.01
C SER A 98 15.03 -5.39 -20.77
N ARG A 99 15.19 -4.06 -20.90
CA ARG A 99 16.37 -3.41 -21.50
C ARG A 99 17.37 -2.83 -20.48
N LEU A 100 17.08 -2.90 -19.18
CA LEU A 100 17.98 -2.46 -18.11
C LEU A 100 18.91 -3.61 -17.66
N HIS A 101 19.85 -4.00 -18.51
CA HIS A 101 20.87 -5.02 -18.20
C HIS A 101 22.09 -4.49 -17.43
N HIS A 102 22.07 -3.26 -16.94
CA HIS A 102 23.14 -2.74 -16.08
C HIS A 102 22.53 -2.14 -14.81
N TRP A 103 22.58 -2.91 -13.73
CA TRP A 103 22.42 -2.38 -12.38
C TRP A 103 23.50 -3.03 -11.52
N GLY A 104 24.54 -2.28 -11.18
CA GLY A 104 25.59 -2.66 -10.23
C GLY A 104 26.95 -2.97 -10.86
N THR A 105 27.79 -1.95 -10.99
CA THR A 105 29.24 -2.06 -10.74
C THR A 105 29.71 -0.75 -10.12
N GLU A 106 29.62 -0.63 -8.80
CA GLU A 106 30.60 0.17 -8.06
C GLU A 106 31.62 -0.81 -7.49
N PRO A 107 32.92 -0.67 -7.81
CA PRO A 107 33.94 -1.46 -7.16
C PRO A 107 34.09 -0.99 -5.72
N ASP A 108 34.14 -1.97 -4.83
CA ASP A 108 34.66 -1.85 -3.47
C ASP A 108 35.98 -1.07 -3.49
N VAL A 109 36.02 0.06 -2.80
CA VAL A 109 37.25 0.86 -2.60
C VAL A 109 37.41 1.17 -1.12
N GLY A 110 38.26 0.36 -0.48
CA GLY A 110 39.15 0.77 0.62
C GLY A 110 38.65 0.47 2.02
#